data_AF-A0A2W4Z901-F1
#
_entry.id   AF-A0A2W4Z901-F1
#
_cell.length_a   1.000
_cell.length_b   1.000
_cell.length_c   1.000
_cell.angle_alpha   90.00
_cell.angle_beta   90.00
_cell.angle_gamma   90.00
#
_symmetry.space_group_name_H-M   'P 1'
#
loop_
_entity.id
_entity.type
_entity.pdbx_description
1 polymer ?
#
loop_
_entity_poly.entity_id
_entity_poly.type
_entity_poly.pdbx_seq_one_letter_code
_entity_poly.pdbx_strand_id
1 'polypeptide(L)'
;MIKAVQYLPISREVEVLLADDSRHAWRVDNLEMVANVDGEIVALPTPTREQLIDVIPYGGGAYLYWPQIEQMFELDALLNGVYGRESWMTKLKRAVAA
;
A
#
# COMPACT_ATOMS: atom_id res chain seq x y z
N MET A 1 -3.73 8.86 -12.26
CA MET A 1 -2.72 7.87 -12.70
C MET A 1 -1.37 8.21 -12.09
N ILE A 2 -0.60 7.17 -11.71
CA ILE A 2 0.74 7.29 -11.14
C ILE A 2 1.76 7.66 -12.23
N LYS A 3 2.51 8.73 -11.99
CA LYS A 3 3.64 9.19 -12.82
C LYS A 3 4.98 8.70 -12.28
N ALA A 4 5.14 8.71 -10.95
CA ALA A 4 6.30 8.16 -10.27
C ALA A 4 5.92 7.66 -8.88
N VAL A 5 6.71 6.74 -8.33
CA VAL A 5 6.55 6.19 -6.99
C VAL A 5 7.92 5.99 -6.36
N GLN A 6 8.02 6.18 -5.06
CA GLN A 6 9.21 5.82 -4.28
C GLN A 6 8.84 5.40 -2.86
N TYR A 7 9.63 4.51 -2.28
CA TYR A 7 9.55 4.19 -0.86
C TYR A 7 10.47 5.09 -0.04
N LEU A 8 9.94 5.69 1.03
CA LEU A 8 10.63 6.55 1.97
C LEU A 8 11.02 5.75 3.22
N PRO A 9 12.29 5.32 3.36
CA PRO A 9 12.63 4.26 4.32
C PRO A 9 12.71 4.69 5.78
N ILE A 10 12.71 6.01 6.05
CA ILE A 10 12.72 6.57 7.41
C ILE A 10 11.30 6.63 7.97
N SER A 11 10.35 7.16 7.20
CA SER A 11 8.95 7.26 7.61
C SER A 11 8.16 5.97 7.37
N ARG A 12 8.71 5.03 6.59
CA ARG A 12 8.02 3.82 6.08
C ARG A 12 6.78 4.18 5.26
N GLU A 13 6.93 5.17 4.38
CA GLU A 13 5.85 5.63 3.51
C GLU A 13 6.14 5.28 2.06
N VAL A 14 5.09 5.05 1.28
CA VAL A 14 5.15 5.09 -0.18
C VAL A 14 4.67 6.47 -0.63
N GLU A 15 5.55 7.22 -1.31
CA GLU A 15 5.21 8.49 -1.94
C GLU A 15 4.89 8.25 -3.41
N VAL A 16 3.82 8.88 -3.88
CA VAL A 16 3.34 8.81 -5.26
C VAL A 16 3.23 10.23 -5.81
N LEU A 17 3.80 10.42 -7.00
CA LEU A 17 3.55 11.59 -7.85
C LEU A 17 2.51 11.19 -8.90
N LEU A 18 1.42 11.95 -8.99
CA LEU A 18 0.37 11.74 -9.99
C LEU A 18 0.63 12.56 -11.26
N ALA A 19 -0.13 12.24 -12.32
CA ALA A 19 -0.04 12.93 -13.61
C ALA A 19 -0.42 14.43 -13.55
N ASP A 20 -1.19 14.84 -12.54
CA ASP A 20 -1.54 16.24 -12.24
C ASP A 20 -0.52 16.94 -11.33
N ASP A 21 0.65 16.31 -11.12
CA ASP A 21 1.73 16.72 -10.23
C ASP A 21 1.36 16.80 -8.73
N SER A 22 0.16 16.34 -8.34
CA SER A 22 -0.16 16.15 -6.93
C SER A 22 0.67 15.02 -6.32
N ARG A 23 0.97 15.18 -5.03
CA ARG A 23 1.77 14.22 -4.25
C ARG A 23 0.94 13.66 -3.11
N HIS A 24 1.00 12.34 -2.96
CA HIS A 24 0.31 11.62 -1.91
C HIS A 24 1.30 10.66 -1.26
N ALA A 25 1.17 10.46 0.05
CA ALA A 25 2.01 9.53 0.79
C ALA A 25 1.15 8.71 1.76
N TRP A 26 1.45 7.42 1.84
CA TRP A 26 0.79 6.51 2.77
C TRP A 26 1.81 5.71 3.55
N ARG A 27 1.62 5.63 4.88
CA ARG A 27 2.39 4.70 5.71
C ARG A 27 2.08 3.27 5.29
N VAL A 28 3.11 2.51 4.92
CA VAL A 28 2.99 1.11 4.53
C VAL A 28 2.38 0.28 5.65
N ASP A 29 2.63 0.64 6.91
CA ASP A 29 2.09 -0.04 8.08
C ASP A 29 0.56 0.06 8.22
N ASN A 30 -0.07 1.00 7.50
CA ASN A 30 -1.53 1.12 7.45
C ASN A 30 -2.15 0.26 6.34
N LEU A 31 -1.36 -0.28 5.43
CA LEU A 31 -1.84 -1.10 4.33
C LEU A 31 -2.05 -2.55 4.79
N GLU A 32 -3.18 -3.14 4.41
CA GLU A 32 -3.44 -4.55 4.70
C GLU A 32 -2.64 -5.44 3.75
N MET A 33 -1.50 -5.93 4.22
CA MET A 33 -0.64 -6.85 3.48
C MET A 33 -1.05 -8.29 3.77
N VAL A 34 -1.60 -9.00 2.78
CA VAL A 34 -2.16 -10.35 2.94
C VAL A 34 -1.86 -11.25 1.74
N ALA A 35 -1.76 -12.55 2.01
CA ALA A 35 -1.68 -13.58 0.96
C ALA A 35 -2.94 -14.46 1.01
N ASN A 36 -3.29 -15.04 -0.14
CA ASN A 36 -4.26 -16.14 -0.19
C ASN A 36 -3.49 -17.45 -0.15
N VAL A 37 -3.68 -18.23 0.91
CA VAL A 37 -3.07 -19.55 1.10
C VAL A 37 -4.21 -20.54 1.26
N ASP A 38 -4.36 -21.45 0.30
CA ASP A 38 -5.41 -22.48 0.28
C ASP A 38 -6.84 -21.95 0.45
N GLY A 39 -7.13 -20.76 -0.10
CA GLY A 39 -8.42 -20.11 -0.01
C GLY A 39 -8.61 -19.26 1.25
N GLU A 40 -7.66 -19.30 2.19
CA GLU A 40 -7.67 -18.46 3.37
C GLU A 40 -6.83 -17.20 3.19
N ILE A 41 -7.33 -16.07 3.71
CA ILE A 41 -6.59 -14.81 3.68
C ILE A 41 -5.76 -14.71 4.95
N VAL A 42 -4.44 -14.82 4.80
CA VAL A 42 -3.47 -14.77 5.89
C VAL A 42 -2.70 -13.45 5.88
N ALA A 43 -2.42 -12.91 7.06
CA ALA A 43 -1.59 -11.72 7.18
C ALA A 43 -0.14 -12.05 6.81
N LEU A 44 0.48 -11.20 6.00
CA LEU A 44 1.91 -11.29 5.74
C LEU A 44 2.71 -10.78 6.95
N PRO A 45 3.93 -11.30 7.18
CA PRO A 45 4.89 -10.65 8.06
C PRO A 45 5.13 -9.19 7.64
N THR A 46 5.53 -8.34 8.59
CA THR A 46 5.88 -6.95 8.29
C THR A 46 6.97 -6.91 7.20
N PRO A 47 6.72 -6.26 6.04
CA PRO A 47 7.70 -6.23 4.96
C PRO A 47 8.99 -5.51 5.36
N THR A 48 10.12 -6.05 4.87
CA THR A 48 11.45 -5.45 5.08
C THR A 48 11.64 -4.22 4.21
N ARG A 49 12.69 -3.44 4.47
CA ARG A 49 13.05 -2.28 3.65
C ARG A 49 13.34 -2.70 2.20
N GLU A 50 14.03 -3.82 2.03
CA GLU A 50 14.45 -4.35 0.74
C GLU A 50 13.25 -4.82 -0.09
N GLN A 51 12.20 -5.33 0.54
CA GLN A 51 10.95 -5.68 -0.12
C GLN A 51 10.17 -4.43 -0.55
N LEU A 52 10.25 -3.36 0.24
CA LEU A 52 9.47 -2.15 0.02
C LEU A 52 10.08 -1.18 -0.98
N ILE A 53 11.40 -1.20 -1.18
CA ILE A 53 12.10 -0.30 -2.11
C ILE A 53 11.76 -0.56 -3.58
N ASP A 54 11.37 -1.80 -3.91
CA ASP A 54 11.05 -2.24 -5.27
C ASP A 54 9.61 -1.94 -5.70
N VAL A 55 8.96 -0.95 -5.08
CA VAL A 55 7.62 -0.52 -5.46
C VAL A 55 7.62 0.04 -6.88
N ILE A 56 6.65 -0.40 -7.70
CA ILE A 56 6.49 0.08 -9.07
C ILE A 56 5.04 0.50 -9.36
N PRO A 57 4.82 1.42 -10.32
CA PRO A 57 3.51 1.61 -10.91
C PRO A 57 3.14 0.38 -11.75
N TYR A 58 1.89 -0.09 -11.65
CA TYR A 58 1.40 -1.25 -12.39
C TYR A 58 0.02 -0.97 -13.02
N GLY A 59 -0.36 -1.79 -14.01
CA GLY A 59 -1.66 -1.67 -14.70
C GLY A 59 -1.92 -0.30 -15.32
N GLY A 60 -0.92 0.27 -16.02
CA GLY A 60 -1.03 1.62 -16.60
C GLY A 60 -0.97 2.76 -15.56
N GLY A 61 -0.47 2.49 -14.36
CA GLY A 61 -0.39 3.48 -13.27
C GLY A 61 -1.68 3.58 -12.45
N ALA A 62 -2.54 2.57 -12.49
CA ALA A 62 -3.71 2.43 -11.64
C ALA A 62 -3.39 1.75 -10.29
N TYR A 63 -2.25 1.05 -10.20
CA TYR A 63 -1.87 0.29 -9.00
C TYR A 63 -0.46 0.63 -8.54
N LEU A 64 -0.25 0.61 -7.23
CA LEU A 64 1.06 0.41 -6.61
C LEU A 64 1.29 -1.10 -6.49
N TYR A 65 2.45 -1.58 -6.88
CA TYR A 65 2.78 -3.01 -6.81
C TYR A 65 4.16 -3.22 -6.21
N TRP A 66 4.25 -4.16 -5.27
CA TRP A 66 5.50 -4.65 -4.68
C TRP A 66 5.76 -6.08 -5.16
N PRO A 67 6.63 -6.28 -6.17
CA PRO A 67 6.85 -7.59 -6.78
C PRO A 67 7.34 -8.67 -5.81
N GLN A 68 8.23 -8.32 -4.87
CA GLN A 68 8.83 -9.28 -3.95
C GLN A 68 7.85 -9.89 -2.94
N ILE A 69 6.74 -9.22 -2.65
CA ILE A 69 5.70 -9.67 -1.70
C ILE A 69 4.35 -9.88 -2.38
N GLU A 70 4.31 -9.73 -3.71
CA GLU A 70 3.11 -9.88 -4.54
C GLU A 70 1.91 -9.06 -4.05
N GLN A 71 2.17 -7.89 -3.45
CA GLN A 71 1.13 -7.01 -2.93
C GLN A 71 0.82 -5.89 -3.92
N MET A 72 -0.45 -5.65 -4.19
CA MET A 72 -0.90 -4.52 -5.02
C MET A 72 -2.02 -3.74 -4.35
N PHE A 73 -2.03 -2.43 -4.58
CA PHE A 73 -3.05 -1.53 -4.06
C PHE A 73 -3.52 -0.60 -5.17
N GLU A 74 -4.84 -0.50 -5.33
CA GLU A 74 -5.46 0.39 -6.30
C GLU A 74 -5.31 1.84 -5.84
N LEU A 75 -4.84 2.71 -6.74
CA LEU A 75 -4.64 4.12 -6.45
C LEU A 75 -5.95 4.78 -5.98
N ASP A 76 -7.06 4.51 -6.67
CA ASP A 76 -8.35 5.12 -6.35
C ASP A 76 -8.85 4.71 -4.97
N ALA A 77 -8.61 3.46 -4.55
CA ALA A 77 -8.92 3.01 -3.18
C ALA A 77 -8.09 3.80 -2.15
N LEU A 78 -6.79 3.96 -2.37
CA LEU A 78 -5.90 4.70 -1.47
C LEU A 78 -6.28 6.19 -1.36
N LEU A 79 -6.64 6.82 -2.48
CA LEU A 79 -7.12 8.21 -2.52
C LEU A 79 -8.44 8.38 -1.75
N ASN A 80 -9.29 7.36 -1.72
CA ASN A 80 -10.52 7.33 -0.92
C ASN A 80 -10.30 6.85 0.53
N GLY A 81 -9.04 6.67 0.95
CA GLY A 81 -8.69 6.25 2.31
C GLY A 81 -9.02 4.79 2.61
N VAL A 82 -9.13 3.95 1.59
CA VAL A 82 -9.35 2.51 1.71
C VAL A 82 -8.00 1.80 1.62
N TYR A 83 -7.55 1.23 2.74
CA TYR A 83 -6.22 0.62 2.88
C TYR A 83 -6.23 -0.91 2.97
N GLY A 84 -7.42 -1.52 2.86
CA GLY A 84 -7.62 -2.95 3.02
C GLY A 84 -9.11 -3.29 3.14
N ARG A 85 -9.39 -4.52 3.53
CA ARG A 85 -10.74 -5.04 3.78
C ARG A 85 -11.39 -4.33 4.97
N GLU A 86 -12.72 -4.44 5.06
CA GLU A 86 -13.51 -3.79 6.11
C GLU A 86 -13.04 -4.11 7.54
N SER A 87 -12.66 -5.36 7.79
CA SER A 87 -12.13 -5.80 9.09
C SER A 87 -10.84 -5.07 9.46
N TRP A 88 -9.93 -4.87 8.49
CA TRP A 88 -8.72 -4.09 8.66
C TRP A 88 -9.01 -2.61 8.87
N MET A 89 -9.90 -2.03 8.06
CA MET A 89 -10.31 -0.63 8.21
C MET A 89 -10.91 -0.36 9.59
N THR A 90 -11.66 -1.31 10.14
CA THR A 90 -12.20 -1.24 11.51
C THR A 90 -11.08 -1.26 12.55
N LYS A 91 -10.06 -2.11 12.37
CA LYS A 91 -8.88 -2.17 13.24
C LYS A 91 -8.11 -0.84 13.23
N LEU A 92 -7.86 -0.27 12.05
CA LEU A 92 -7.17 1.02 11.92
C LEU A 92 -7.92 2.16 12.62
N LYS A 93 -9.25 2.26 12.42
CA LYS A 93 -10.07 3.29 13.08
C LYS A 93 -9.95 3.23 14.60
N ARG A 94 -9.90 2.03 15.18
CA ARG A 94 -9.70 1.84 16.63
C ARG A 94 -8.31 2.26 17.09
N ALA A 95 -7.28 2.01 16.28
CA ALA A 95 -5.90 2.40 16.61
C ALA A 95 -5.67 3.91 16.57
N VAL A 96 -6.42 4.65 15.73
CA VAL A 96 -6.35 6.12 15.63
C VAL A 96 -7.18 6.81 16.72
N ALA A 97 -8.24 6.17 17.21
CA ALA A 97 -9.12 6.73 18.25
C ALA A 97 -8.63 6.46 19.69
N ALA A 98 -7.52 5.73 19.86
CA ALA A 98 -6.90 5.39 21.14
C ALA A 98 -5.71 6.30 21.43
#